data_AF-A0A0Q8RQY8-F1
#
_entry.id   AF-A0A0Q8RQY8-F1
#
_cell.length_a   1.000
_cell.length_b   1.000
_cell.length_c   1.000
_cell.angle_alpha   90.00
_cell.angle_beta   90.00
_cell.angle_gamma   90.00
#
_symmetry.space_group_name_H-M   'P 1'
#
loop_
_entity.id
_entity.type
_entity.pdbx_description
1 polymer ?
#
loop_
_entity_poly.entity_id
_entity_poly.type
_entity_poly.pdbx_seq_one_letter_code
_entity_poly.pdbx_strand_id
1 'polypeptide(L)'
;MGADLRRDPERRMGRYWLTMSDAKAFTVVRSVFEIAETLRRDLADQAALVAQPDVPELAVQLLTAAETGWGKAKAATLMAQLGDVKPLRAEARCKAWSLLRSAMEALPATLWATDKLATRRELLDELQRQAHAAHSELPLLPSKAERREQEWRDSIAARSRGERDAMRGRQ
;
A
#
# COMPACT_ATOMS: atom_id res chain seq x y z
N MET A 1 52.42 -32.45 -18.27
CA MET A 1 52.46 -31.01 -17.96
C MET A 1 51.12 -30.62 -17.36
N GLY A 2 50.99 -30.72 -16.04
CA GLY A 2 49.77 -30.30 -15.34
C GLY A 2 49.78 -28.78 -15.24
N ALA A 3 48.95 -28.11 -16.03
CA ALA A 3 48.73 -26.68 -15.89
C ALA A 3 48.24 -26.43 -14.47
N ASP A 4 49.01 -25.68 -13.70
CA ASP A 4 48.72 -25.34 -12.32
C ASP A 4 47.55 -24.33 -12.29
N LEU A 5 46.32 -24.87 -12.38
CA LEU A 5 45.04 -24.13 -12.39
C LEU A 5 44.81 -23.31 -11.12
N ARG A 6 45.72 -23.36 -10.14
CA ARG A 6 45.66 -22.62 -8.89
C ARG A 6 46.21 -21.19 -9.02
N ARG A 7 46.91 -20.86 -10.10
CA ARG A 7 47.68 -19.61 -10.23
C ARG A 7 47.07 -18.53 -11.12
N ASP A 8 45.85 -18.72 -11.62
CA ASP A 8 45.16 -17.73 -12.47
C ASP A 8 44.28 -16.77 -11.63
N PRO A 9 44.72 -15.54 -11.34
CA PRO A 9 43.92 -14.56 -10.60
C PRO A 9 42.64 -14.15 -11.38
N GLU A 10 42.66 -14.16 -12.72
CA GLU A 10 41.50 -13.80 -13.53
C GLU A 10 40.35 -14.81 -13.43
N ARG A 11 40.68 -16.12 -13.37
CA ARG A 11 39.67 -17.19 -13.14
C ARG A 11 39.08 -17.15 -11.73
N ARG A 12 39.82 -16.61 -10.75
CA ARG A 12 39.30 -16.38 -9.39
C ARG A 12 38.41 -15.15 -9.38
N MET A 13 38.83 -14.08 -10.04
CA MET A 13 38.06 -12.85 -10.18
C MET A 13 36.68 -13.13 -10.79
N GLY A 14 36.60 -13.88 -11.90
CA GLY A 14 35.32 -14.27 -12.50
C GLY A 14 34.40 -15.07 -11.58
N ARG A 15 34.95 -15.96 -10.75
CA ARG A 15 34.18 -16.69 -9.72
C ARG A 15 33.70 -15.78 -8.59
N TYR A 16 34.54 -14.86 -8.12
CA TYR A 16 34.13 -13.85 -7.14
C TYR A 16 33.01 -12.96 -7.67
N TRP A 17 33.09 -12.54 -8.94
CA TRP A 17 32.03 -11.77 -9.60
C TRP A 17 30.70 -12.52 -9.66
N LEU A 18 30.72 -13.80 -10.02
CA LEU A 18 29.51 -14.63 -9.99
C LEU A 18 28.94 -14.75 -8.58
N THR A 19 29.77 -15.06 -7.58
CA THR A 19 29.30 -15.15 -6.18
C THR A 19 28.77 -13.83 -5.64
N MET A 20 29.36 -12.68 -6.03
CA MET A 20 28.87 -11.36 -5.64
C MET A 20 27.56 -11.02 -6.35
N SER A 21 27.41 -11.39 -7.62
CA SER A 21 26.16 -11.23 -8.36
C SER A 21 25.03 -12.04 -7.72
N ASP A 22 25.30 -13.30 -7.37
CA ASP A 22 24.34 -14.16 -6.69
C ASP A 22 23.96 -13.57 -5.32
N ALA A 23 24.94 -13.16 -4.51
CA ALA A 23 24.70 -12.53 -3.21
C ALA A 23 23.83 -11.26 -3.33
N LYS A 24 24.06 -10.45 -4.38
CA LYS A 24 23.23 -9.28 -4.67
C LYS A 24 21.80 -9.69 -5.03
N ALA A 25 21.62 -10.69 -5.89
CA ALA A 25 20.30 -11.21 -6.24
C ALA A 25 19.56 -11.76 -5.01
N PHE A 26 20.24 -12.53 -4.16
CA PHE A 26 19.68 -13.01 -2.89
C PHE A 26 19.25 -11.88 -1.97
N THR A 27 20.05 -10.82 -1.87
CA THR A 27 19.71 -9.64 -1.04
C THR A 27 18.46 -8.93 -1.56
N VAL A 28 18.35 -8.78 -2.88
CA VAL A 28 17.16 -8.20 -3.52
C VAL A 28 15.94 -9.06 -3.23
N VAL A 29 16.00 -10.37 -3.47
CA VAL A 29 14.87 -11.27 -3.20
C VAL A 29 14.48 -11.22 -1.74
N ARG A 30 15.45 -11.29 -0.80
CA ARG A 30 15.16 -11.17 0.64
C ARG A 30 14.41 -9.88 0.98
N SER A 31 14.82 -8.75 0.40
CA SER A 31 14.14 -7.47 0.62
C SER A 31 12.69 -7.48 0.13
N VAL A 32 12.39 -8.19 -0.97
CA VAL A 32 11.00 -8.33 -1.45
C VAL A 32 10.17 -9.15 -0.46
N PHE A 33 10.73 -10.24 0.09
CA PHE A 33 10.02 -11.04 1.10
C PHE A 33 9.72 -10.22 2.37
N GLU A 34 10.67 -9.39 2.82
CA GLU A 34 10.46 -8.47 3.95
C GLU A 34 9.34 -7.45 3.64
N ILE A 35 9.30 -6.92 2.40
CA ILE A 35 8.22 -6.01 1.94
C ILE A 35 6.88 -6.74 1.90
N ALA A 36 6.83 -7.97 1.38
CA ALA A 36 5.61 -8.78 1.31
C ALA A 36 5.06 -9.12 2.71
N GLU A 37 5.94 -9.49 3.64
CA GLU A 37 5.56 -9.73 5.03
C GLU A 37 4.98 -8.48 5.70
N THR A 38 5.65 -7.34 5.51
CA THR A 38 5.21 -6.04 6.02
C THR A 38 3.85 -5.65 5.44
N LEU A 39 3.70 -5.76 4.12
CA LEU A 39 2.43 -5.47 3.43
C LEU A 39 1.30 -6.34 3.97
N ARG A 40 1.51 -7.65 4.10
CA ARG A 40 0.47 -8.57 4.60
C ARG A 40 0.05 -8.24 6.03
N ARG A 41 1.03 -7.90 6.89
CA ARG A 41 0.78 -7.48 8.27
C ARG A 41 0.00 -6.17 8.32
N ASP A 42 0.45 -5.16 7.59
CA ASP A 42 -0.19 -3.84 7.56
C ASP A 42 -1.61 -3.88 6.96
N LEU A 43 -1.85 -4.73 5.96
CA LEU A 43 -3.20 -4.93 5.41
C LEU A 43 -4.15 -5.50 6.46
N ALA A 44 -3.69 -6.46 7.26
CA ALA A 44 -4.49 -7.02 8.36
C ALA A 44 -4.72 -5.99 9.46
N ASP A 45 -3.66 -5.29 9.88
CA ASP A 45 -3.69 -4.40 11.05
C ASP A 45 -4.38 -3.06 10.77
N GLN A 46 -4.13 -2.45 9.60
CA GLN A 46 -4.57 -1.08 9.29
C GLN A 46 -5.77 -1.03 8.35
N ALA A 47 -5.94 -2.04 7.49
CA ALA A 47 -7.03 -2.09 6.52
C ALA A 47 -8.08 -3.18 6.84
N ALA A 48 -7.89 -3.95 7.92
CA ALA A 48 -8.73 -5.12 8.25
C ALA A 48 -8.93 -6.08 7.05
N LEU A 49 -7.95 -6.10 6.13
CA LEU A 49 -7.96 -6.94 4.94
C LEU A 49 -7.00 -8.10 5.15
N VAL A 50 -7.55 -9.30 5.27
CA VAL A 50 -6.75 -10.52 5.30
C VAL A 50 -6.33 -10.84 3.86
N ALA A 51 -5.03 -10.72 3.59
CA ALA A 51 -4.50 -11.08 2.29
C ALA A 51 -4.72 -12.59 2.03
N GLN A 52 -5.27 -12.92 0.86
CA GLN A 52 -5.44 -14.30 0.38
C GLN A 52 -4.10 -15.02 0.17
N PRO A 53 -3.10 -14.44 -0.51
CA PRO A 53 -1.83 -15.12 -0.72
C PRO A 53 -1.02 -15.17 0.58
N ASP A 54 -0.21 -16.22 0.70
CA ASP A 54 0.83 -16.29 1.72
C ASP A 54 2.01 -15.35 1.38
N VAL A 55 2.99 -15.23 2.30
CA VAL A 55 4.11 -14.31 2.10
C VAL A 55 4.95 -14.67 0.87
N PRO A 56 5.33 -15.95 0.64
CA PRO A 56 6.04 -16.34 -0.57
C PRO A 56 5.28 -16.02 -1.86
N GLU A 57 3.99 -16.35 -1.94
CA GLU A 57 3.18 -16.08 -3.12
C GLU A 57 3.07 -14.57 -3.38
N LEU A 58 2.87 -13.77 -2.33
CA LEU A 58 2.84 -12.32 -2.43
C LEU A 58 4.18 -11.75 -2.92
N ALA A 59 5.31 -12.24 -2.40
CA ALA A 59 6.64 -11.81 -2.86
C ALA A 59 6.84 -12.11 -4.36
N VAL A 60 6.41 -13.28 -4.82
CA VAL A 60 6.45 -13.67 -6.25
C VAL A 60 5.55 -12.78 -7.09
N GLN A 61 4.34 -12.44 -6.61
CA GLN A 61 3.44 -11.53 -7.31
C GLN A 61 4.05 -10.12 -7.47
N LEU A 62 4.66 -9.58 -6.41
CA LEU A 62 5.35 -8.28 -6.44
C LEU A 62 6.55 -8.29 -7.39
N LEU A 63 7.37 -9.34 -7.36
CA LEU A 63 8.47 -9.54 -8.30
C LEU A 63 7.97 -9.61 -9.74
N THR A 64 6.95 -10.42 -9.99
CA THR A 64 6.35 -10.58 -11.32
C THR A 64 5.81 -9.25 -11.84
N ALA A 65 5.14 -8.46 -10.98
CA ALA A 65 4.64 -7.14 -11.35
C ALA A 65 5.78 -6.18 -11.75
N ALA A 66 6.90 -6.19 -11.00
CA ALA A 66 8.06 -5.38 -11.30
C ALA A 66 8.80 -5.83 -12.58
N GLU A 67 9.06 -7.12 -12.73
CA GLU A 67 9.79 -7.68 -13.88
C GLU A 67 9.00 -7.55 -15.19
N THR A 68 7.70 -7.84 -15.15
CA THR A 68 6.84 -7.70 -16.33
C THR A 68 6.51 -6.24 -16.63
N GLY A 69 6.63 -5.34 -15.65
CA GLY A 69 6.38 -3.91 -15.79
C GLY A 69 4.90 -3.59 -15.83
N TRP A 70 4.16 -4.06 -14.82
CA TRP A 70 2.74 -3.76 -14.71
C TRP A 70 2.52 -2.26 -14.71
N GLY A 71 1.72 -1.80 -15.67
CA GLY A 71 1.25 -0.42 -15.74
C GLY A 71 -0.11 -0.24 -15.07
N LYS A 72 -0.69 0.95 -15.24
CA LYS A 72 -1.99 1.37 -14.70
C LYS A 72 -3.10 0.31 -14.78
N ALA A 73 -3.25 -0.37 -15.92
CA ALA A 73 -4.36 -1.32 -16.14
C ALA A 73 -4.33 -2.55 -15.21
N LYS A 74 -3.18 -2.87 -14.62
CA LYS A 74 -3.01 -4.04 -13.74
C LYS A 74 -3.10 -3.70 -12.24
N ALA A 75 -3.24 -2.42 -11.87
CA ALA A 75 -3.37 -2.00 -10.48
C ALA A 75 -4.57 -2.67 -9.78
N ALA A 76 -5.73 -2.70 -10.46
CA ALA A 76 -6.93 -3.35 -9.94
C ALA A 76 -6.79 -4.86 -9.82
N THR A 77 -6.09 -5.49 -10.77
CA THR A 77 -5.81 -6.93 -10.73
C THR A 77 -4.89 -7.26 -9.56
N LEU A 78 -3.85 -6.47 -9.31
CA LEU A 78 -2.93 -6.67 -8.18
C LEU A 78 -3.67 -6.61 -6.84
N MET A 79 -4.56 -5.63 -6.66
CA MET A 79 -5.38 -5.57 -5.45
C MET A 79 -6.35 -6.74 -5.33
N ALA A 80 -7.00 -7.15 -6.43
CA ALA A 80 -7.89 -8.30 -6.43
C ALA A 80 -7.18 -9.62 -6.08
N GLN A 81 -5.90 -9.75 -6.42
CA GLN A 81 -5.06 -10.88 -6.02
C GLN A 81 -4.70 -10.85 -4.52
N LEU A 82 -4.63 -9.67 -3.91
CA LEU A 82 -4.43 -9.54 -2.46
C LEU A 82 -5.70 -9.90 -1.70
N GLY A 83 -6.86 -9.43 -2.15
CA GLY A 83 -8.14 -9.73 -1.52
C GLY A 83 -9.28 -8.87 -2.03
N ASP A 84 -10.50 -9.20 -1.60
CA ASP A 84 -11.67 -8.42 -1.99
C ASP A 84 -11.77 -7.14 -1.15
N VAL A 85 -11.58 -6.00 -1.83
CA VAL A 85 -11.69 -4.67 -1.23
C VAL A 85 -13.09 -4.05 -1.34
N LYS A 86 -14.01 -4.67 -2.10
CA LYS A 86 -15.40 -4.20 -2.24
C LYS A 86 -16.20 -4.21 -0.93
N PRO A 87 -16.09 -5.22 -0.05
CA PRO A 87 -16.83 -5.23 1.21
C PRO A 87 -16.23 -4.30 2.27
N LEU A 88 -15.05 -3.72 2.03
CA LEU A 88 -14.37 -2.85 2.99
C LEU A 88 -15.04 -1.47 3.05
N ARG A 89 -14.99 -0.86 4.24
CA ARG A 89 -15.32 0.56 4.40
C ARG A 89 -14.36 1.43 3.59
N ALA A 90 -14.81 2.60 3.19
CA ALA A 90 -14.02 3.56 2.41
C ALA A 90 -12.63 3.86 3.02
N GLU A 91 -12.56 3.97 4.35
CA GLU A 91 -11.30 4.19 5.08
C GLU A 91 -10.33 3.01 4.92
N ALA A 92 -10.79 1.80 5.21
CA ALA A 92 -10.03 0.57 5.10
C ALA A 92 -9.56 0.34 3.64
N ARG A 93 -10.43 0.59 2.66
CA ARG A 93 -10.10 0.50 1.25
C ARG A 93 -9.03 1.53 0.84
N CYS A 94 -9.15 2.78 1.30
CA CYS A 94 -8.12 3.81 1.08
C CYS A 94 -6.77 3.37 1.67
N LYS A 95 -6.77 2.79 2.88
CA LYS A 95 -5.57 2.25 3.51
C LYS A 95 -4.97 1.09 2.70
N ALA A 96 -5.79 0.13 2.26
CA ALA A 96 -5.33 -0.98 1.45
C ALA A 96 -4.61 -0.51 0.17
N TRP A 97 -5.21 0.41 -0.59
CA TRP A 97 -4.58 0.99 -1.78
C TRP A 97 -3.29 1.74 -1.48
N SER A 98 -3.26 2.49 -0.38
CA SER A 98 -2.07 3.25 0.03
C SER A 98 -0.92 2.32 0.43
N LEU A 99 -1.21 1.24 1.18
CA LEU A 99 -0.23 0.24 1.60
C LEU A 99 0.35 -0.50 0.40
N LEU A 100 -0.50 -0.89 -0.56
CA LEU A 100 -0.04 -1.51 -1.80
C LEU A 100 0.87 -0.57 -2.60
N ARG A 101 0.53 0.72 -2.69
CA ARG A 101 1.39 1.73 -3.32
C ARG A 101 2.75 1.79 -2.61
N SER A 102 2.76 1.90 -1.28
CA SER A 102 3.99 2.00 -0.49
C SER A 102 4.88 0.76 -0.65
N ALA A 103 4.28 -0.44 -0.69
CA ALA A 103 5.02 -1.68 -0.95
C ALA A 103 5.65 -1.68 -2.36
N MET A 104 4.89 -1.30 -3.40
CA MET A 104 5.41 -1.20 -4.77
C MET A 104 6.49 -0.13 -4.94
N GLU A 105 6.39 0.97 -4.19
CA GLU A 105 7.39 2.03 -4.15
C GLU A 105 8.68 1.59 -3.46
N ALA A 106 8.57 0.79 -2.40
CA ALA A 106 9.70 0.24 -1.65
C ALA A 106 10.51 -0.84 -2.40
N LEU A 107 9.95 -1.43 -3.46
CA LEU A 107 10.66 -2.40 -4.29
C LEU A 107 11.94 -1.78 -4.89
N PRO A 108 13.10 -2.48 -4.83
CA PRO A 108 14.33 -1.99 -5.40
C PRO A 108 14.20 -1.59 -6.86
N ALA A 109 14.67 -0.40 -7.22
CA ALA A 109 14.63 0.11 -8.59
C ALA A 109 15.32 -0.82 -9.60
N THR A 110 16.30 -1.62 -9.13
CA THR A 110 17.01 -2.63 -9.94
C THR A 110 16.13 -3.77 -10.45
N LEU A 111 14.95 -3.99 -9.85
CA LEU A 111 13.97 -4.98 -10.33
C LEU A 111 13.21 -4.50 -11.58
N TRP A 112 13.18 -3.19 -11.79
CA TRP A 112 12.48 -2.58 -12.91
C TRP A 112 13.47 -2.43 -14.05
N ALA A 113 13.18 -3.05 -15.19
CA ALA A 113 13.96 -2.79 -16.40
C ALA A 113 13.88 -1.30 -16.76
N THR A 114 14.95 -0.74 -17.31
CA THR A 114 15.06 0.70 -17.56
C THR A 114 13.94 1.23 -18.47
N ASP A 115 13.50 0.43 -19.42
CA ASP A 115 12.38 0.70 -20.34
C ASP A 115 11.00 0.65 -19.64
N LYS A 116 10.91 0.05 -18.45
CA LYS A 116 9.69 -0.13 -17.64
C LYS A 116 9.59 0.84 -16.47
N LEU A 117 10.52 1.79 -16.35
CA LEU A 117 10.43 2.82 -15.31
C LEU A 117 9.24 3.77 -15.51
N ALA A 118 8.83 4.00 -16.76
CA ALA A 118 7.62 4.76 -17.06
C ALA A 118 6.36 4.02 -16.59
N THR A 119 6.26 2.70 -16.85
CA THR A 119 5.11 1.90 -16.42
C THR A 119 5.04 1.76 -14.90
N ARG A 120 6.20 1.66 -14.22
CA ARG A 120 6.29 1.77 -12.75
C ARG A 120 5.60 3.02 -12.24
N ARG A 121 5.93 4.17 -12.82
CA ARG A 121 5.36 5.46 -12.41
C ARG A 121 3.85 5.49 -12.64
N GLU A 122 3.39 5.05 -13.80
CA GLU A 122 1.96 4.96 -14.10
C GLU A 122 1.20 4.06 -13.12
N LEU A 123 1.81 2.94 -12.70
CA LEU A 123 1.24 2.05 -11.71
C LEU A 123 1.12 2.75 -10.35
N LEU A 124 2.18 3.41 -9.88
CA LEU A 124 2.17 4.12 -8.60
C LEU A 124 1.15 5.27 -8.61
N ASP A 125 1.06 6.01 -9.71
CA ASP A 125 0.09 7.09 -9.90
C ASP A 125 -1.35 6.55 -9.91
N GLU A 126 -1.59 5.38 -10.52
CA GLU A 126 -2.90 4.74 -10.48
C GLU A 126 -3.27 4.22 -9.09
N LEU A 127 -2.35 3.57 -8.38
CA LEU A 127 -2.59 3.13 -7.00
C LEU A 127 -2.92 4.33 -6.09
N GLN A 128 -2.22 5.45 -6.28
CA GLN A 128 -2.53 6.70 -5.58
C GLN A 128 -3.92 7.25 -5.95
N ARG A 129 -4.29 7.20 -7.23
CA ARG A 129 -5.62 7.61 -7.71
C ARG A 129 -6.71 6.77 -7.06
N GLN A 130 -6.55 5.45 -6.97
CA GLN A 130 -7.52 4.55 -6.34
C GLN A 130 -7.63 4.82 -4.83
N ALA A 131 -6.51 5.08 -4.15
CA ALA A 131 -6.52 5.50 -2.75
C ALA A 131 -7.31 6.81 -2.54
N HIS A 132 -7.07 7.82 -3.40
CA HIS A 132 -7.81 9.08 -3.35
C HIS A 132 -9.30 8.93 -3.68
N ALA A 133 -9.65 8.08 -4.66
CA ALA A 133 -11.04 7.79 -4.97
C ALA A 133 -11.75 7.19 -3.74
N ALA A 134 -11.15 6.18 -3.11
CA ALA A 134 -11.69 5.60 -1.88
C ALA A 134 -11.76 6.61 -0.72
N HIS A 135 -10.79 7.52 -0.61
CA HIS A 135 -10.80 8.61 0.38
C HIS A 135 -11.94 9.60 0.15
N SER A 136 -12.24 9.93 -1.12
CA SER A 136 -13.31 10.89 -1.47
C SER A 136 -14.71 10.40 -1.10
N GLU A 137 -14.88 9.08 -0.93
CA GLU A 137 -16.12 8.46 -0.46
C GLU A 137 -16.29 8.55 1.08
N LEU A 138 -15.28 9.02 1.81
CA LEU A 138 -15.41 9.22 3.25
C LEU A 138 -16.39 10.36 3.53
N PRO A 139 -17.34 10.16 4.46
CA PRO A 139 -18.18 11.25 4.90
C PRO A 139 -17.29 12.36 5.45
N LEU A 140 -17.49 13.58 4.95
CA LEU A 140 -16.86 14.78 5.52
C LEU A 140 -17.32 14.87 6.97
N LEU A 141 -16.47 14.45 7.90
CA LEU A 141 -16.75 14.63 9.32
C LEU A 141 -16.94 16.13 9.53
N PRO A 142 -17.99 16.56 10.25
CA PRO A 142 -18.18 17.96 10.53
C PRO A 142 -16.94 18.47 11.23
N SER A 143 -16.39 19.55 10.69
CA SER A 143 -15.21 20.22 11.21
C SER A 143 -15.41 20.56 12.70
N LYS A 144 -14.32 20.77 13.43
CA LYS A 144 -14.43 21.22 14.84
C LYS A 144 -15.28 22.49 14.97
N ALA A 145 -15.29 23.34 13.94
CA ALA A 145 -16.13 24.54 13.87
C ALA A 145 -17.61 24.18 13.71
N GLU A 146 -17.95 23.28 12.79
CA GLU A 146 -19.34 22.82 12.57
C GLU A 146 -19.90 22.04 13.76
N ARG A 147 -19.06 21.26 14.47
CA ARG A 147 -19.49 20.61 15.73
C ARG A 147 -19.82 21.63 16.82
N ARG A 148 -18.98 22.65 16.99
CA ARG A 148 -19.24 23.74 17.95
C ARG A 148 -20.49 24.55 17.57
N GLU A 149 -20.68 24.78 16.28
CA GLU A 149 -21.89 25.45 15.79
C GLU A 149 -23.14 24.59 16.04
N GLN A 150 -23.06 23.28 15.85
CA GLN A 150 -24.15 22.36 16.13
C GLN A 150 -24.47 22.29 17.64
N GLU A 151 -23.45 22.18 18.49
CA GLU A 151 -23.58 22.24 19.96
C GLU A 151 -24.21 23.57 20.41
N TRP A 152 -23.81 24.69 19.79
CA TRP A 152 -24.41 26.00 20.05
C TRP A 152 -25.88 26.06 19.61
N ARG A 153 -26.21 25.57 18.41
CA ARG A 153 -27.59 25.48 17.90
C ARG A 153 -28.48 24.64 18.82
N ASP A 154 -27.98 23.51 19.28
CA ASP A 154 -28.69 22.60 20.17
C ASP A 154 -28.93 23.25 21.55
N SER A 155 -27.97 24.02 22.06
CA SER A 155 -28.12 24.77 23.32
C SER A 155 -29.21 25.86 23.25
N ILE A 156 -29.31 26.57 22.11
CA ILE A 156 -30.36 27.57 21.87
C ILE A 156 -31.73 26.90 21.72
N ALA A 157 -31.79 25.78 20.99
CA ALA A 157 -33.02 25.02 20.80
C ALA A 157 -33.54 24.38 22.11
N ALA A 158 -32.65 24.03 23.04
CA ALA A 158 -33.03 23.55 24.36
C ALA A 158 -33.57 24.68 25.25
N ARG A 159 -32.91 25.84 25.24
CA ARG A 159 -33.33 27.01 26.03
C ARG A 159 -34.71 27.56 25.59
N SER A 160 -34.91 27.68 24.28
CA SER A 160 -36.19 28.12 23.71
C SER A 160 -37.36 27.15 23.96
N ARG A 161 -37.09 25.83 24.09
CA ARG A 161 -38.09 24.85 24.51
C ARG A 161 -38.44 24.98 26.00
N GLY A 162 -37.44 25.11 26.87
CA GLY A 162 -37.66 25.32 28.30
C GLY A 162 -38.43 26.60 28.62
N GLU A 163 -38.17 27.70 27.90
CA GLU A 163 -38.91 28.96 28.06
C GLU A 163 -40.38 28.86 27.60
N ARG A 164 -40.65 28.11 26.52
CA ARG A 164 -42.02 27.87 26.05
C ARG A 164 -42.84 26.98 27.00
N ASP A 165 -42.23 25.96 27.57
CA ASP A 165 -42.89 25.08 28.55
C ASP A 165 -43.16 25.81 29.87
N ALA A 166 -42.24 26.69 30.31
CA ALA A 166 -42.41 27.52 31.49
C ALA A 166 -43.51 28.59 31.34
N MET A 167 -43.81 29.05 30.11
CA MET A 167 -44.94 29.92 29.81
C MET A 167 -46.28 29.19 29.76
N ARG A 168 -46.30 27.92 29.33
CA ARG A 168 -47.53 27.09 29.29
C ARG A 168 -47.97 26.59 30.66
N GLY A 169 -47.06 26.39 31.62
CA GLY A 169 -47.38 25.93 32.97
C GLY A 169 -47.88 27.00 33.94
N ARG A 170 -48.09 28.25 33.49
CA ARG A 170 -48.59 29.36 34.33
C ARG A 170 -50.02 29.84 33.99
N GLN A 171 -50.74 29.10 33.15
CA GLN A 171 -52.16 29.31 32.88
C GLN A 171 -52.98 28.28 33.66
#